data_AF-A0A1I2ZBH9-F1
#
_entry.id   AF-A0A1I2ZBH9-F1
#
_cell.length_a   1.000
_cell.length_b   1.000
_cell.length_c   1.000
_cell.angle_alpha   90.00
_cell.angle_beta   90.00
_cell.angle_gamma   90.00
#
_symmetry.space_group_name_H-M   'P 1'
#
loop_
_entity.id
_entity.type
_entity.pdbx_description
1 polymer ?
#
loop_
_entity_poly.entity_id
_entity_poly.type
_entity_poly.pdbx_seq_one_letter_code
_entity_poly.pdbx_strand_id
1 'polypeptide(L)'
;MLCSSCFAQNSLKDGKHNYDGKTFVVTKNSYLGKTSISVRVVGRFENKPLFYLKDPNGLPMSRKDIHVDTNKVKEIIRNILEPHTKELSANKDQITLQFTFVQKDGSIESISYSLNGNTLISLKEIAKMDRQIKKQVKATFTGTEHNNYFFINYGYVRVIF
;
A
#
# COMPACT_ATOMS: atom_id res chain seq x y z
N MET A 1 28.84 30.23 7.06
CA MET A 1 27.44 30.04 7.50
C MET A 1 27.01 28.63 7.13
N LEU A 2 27.06 27.71 8.08
CA LEU A 2 26.54 26.35 7.92
C LEU A 2 25.05 26.37 8.28
N CYS A 3 24.18 26.53 7.29
CA CYS A 3 22.76 26.26 7.47
C CYS A 3 22.58 24.74 7.48
N SER A 4 22.81 24.13 8.64
CA SER A 4 22.26 22.81 8.95
C SER A 4 20.75 22.98 9.07
N SER A 5 20.05 22.93 7.94
CA SER A 5 18.63 22.59 7.93
C SER A 5 18.53 21.17 8.48
N CYS A 6 18.37 21.07 9.79
CA CYS A 6 17.93 19.87 10.45
C CYS A 6 16.53 19.61 9.92
N PHE A 7 16.42 18.84 8.83
CA PHE A 7 15.16 18.26 8.40
C PHE A 7 14.75 17.23 9.46
N ALA A 8 14.23 17.73 10.58
CA ALA A 8 13.49 16.94 11.54
C ALA A 8 12.15 16.59 10.89
N GLN A 9 12.18 15.73 9.88
CA GLN A 9 10.98 15.16 9.35
C GLN A 9 10.40 14.27 10.45
N ASN A 10 9.32 14.74 11.05
CA ASN A 10 8.63 14.01 12.10
C ASN A 10 8.13 12.69 11.51
N SER A 11 8.71 11.57 11.98
CA SER A 11 8.22 10.21 11.73
C SER A 11 6.69 10.19 11.82
N LEU A 12 6.02 9.56 10.85
CA LEU A 12 4.56 9.41 10.83
C LEU A 12 4.06 9.03 12.21
N LYS A 13 3.17 9.82 12.82
CA LYS A 13 2.67 9.54 14.18
C LYS A 13 1.68 8.39 14.14
N ASP A 14 1.65 7.57 15.19
CA ASP A 14 0.64 6.52 15.32
C ASP A 14 -0.77 7.13 15.44
N GLY A 15 -1.80 6.41 14.97
CA GLY A 15 -3.19 6.81 15.10
C GLY A 15 -3.89 7.20 13.78
N LYS A 16 -5.03 7.90 13.90
CA LYS A 16 -5.86 8.34 12.77
C LYS A 16 -5.47 9.75 12.34
N HIS A 17 -5.24 9.94 11.03
CA HIS A 17 -4.83 11.20 10.44
C HIS A 17 -5.75 11.55 9.27
N ASN A 18 -6.22 12.78 9.20
CA ASN A 18 -7.01 13.24 8.07
C ASN A 18 -6.12 13.99 7.07
N TYR A 19 -6.15 13.57 5.81
CA TYR A 19 -5.41 14.20 4.73
C TYR A 19 -6.16 14.08 3.40
N ASP A 20 -6.31 15.18 2.67
CA ASP A 20 -6.99 15.22 1.36
C ASP A 20 -8.40 14.57 1.38
N GLY A 21 -9.18 14.87 2.43
CA GLY A 21 -10.54 14.32 2.62
C GLY A 21 -10.59 12.82 2.94
N LYS A 22 -9.45 12.16 3.14
CA LYS A 22 -9.33 10.75 3.52
C LYS A 22 -8.80 10.64 4.94
N THR A 23 -9.26 9.62 5.66
CA THR A 23 -8.68 9.23 6.94
C THR A 23 -7.64 8.13 6.70
N PHE A 24 -6.44 8.29 7.24
CA PHE A 24 -5.36 7.31 7.23
C PHE A 24 -5.18 6.77 8.65
N VAL A 25 -5.18 5.46 8.81
CA VAL A 25 -4.76 4.79 10.05
C VAL A 25 -3.29 4.44 9.88
N VAL A 26 -2.47 5.03 10.74
CA VAL A 26 -1.06 4.74 10.88
C VAL A 26 -0.90 3.85 12.11
N THR A 27 -0.24 2.71 11.94
CA THR A 27 0.11 1.80 13.03
C THR A 27 1.61 1.60 13.06
N LYS A 28 2.24 1.92 14.18
CA LYS A 28 3.64 1.59 14.44
C LYS A 28 3.74 0.22 15.08
N ASN A 29 4.56 -0.63 14.49
CA ASN A 29 4.88 -1.94 15.04
C ASN A 29 6.37 -1.97 15.37
N SER A 30 6.71 -2.37 16.60
CA SER A 30 8.09 -2.58 17.01
C SER A 30 8.29 -4.05 17.35
N TYR A 31 9.19 -4.72 16.63
CA TYR A 31 9.51 -6.13 16.84
C TYR A 31 11.02 -6.34 16.77
N LEU A 32 11.60 -6.97 17.80
CA LEU A 32 13.04 -7.22 17.93
C LEU A 32 13.92 -5.97 17.65
N GLY A 33 13.53 -4.83 18.21
CA GLY A 33 14.24 -3.56 18.04
C GLY A 33 14.10 -2.91 16.66
N LYS A 34 13.32 -3.49 15.74
CA LYS A 34 12.99 -2.88 14.45
C LYS A 34 11.59 -2.29 14.51
N THR A 35 11.47 -1.04 14.11
CA THR A 35 10.18 -0.37 13.96
C THR A 35 9.76 -0.38 12.50
N SER A 36 8.51 -0.72 12.23
CA SER A 36 7.85 -0.56 10.94
C SER A 36 6.59 0.30 11.10
N ILE A 37 6.18 0.93 10.02
CA ILE A 37 4.96 1.73 9.96
C ILE A 37 4.02 1.10 8.95
N SER A 38 2.81 0.78 9.38
CA SER A 38 1.73 0.36 8.51
C SER A 38 0.78 1.54 8.29
N VAL A 39 0.41 1.82 7.05
CA VAL A 39 -0.56 2.88 6.70
C VAL A 39 -1.69 2.29 5.89
N ARG A 40 -2.93 2.50 6.35
CA ARG A 40 -4.17 2.07 5.70
C ARG A 40 -5.10 3.27 5.50
N VAL A 41 -5.74 3.36 4.34
CA VAL A 41 -6.80 4.36 4.11
C VAL A 41 -8.14 3.86 4.66
N VAL A 42 -8.70 4.56 5.63
CA VAL A 42 -10.04 4.35 6.20
C VAL A 42 -11.10 4.89 5.25
N GLY A 43 -12.16 4.12 5.06
CA GLY A 43 -13.25 4.48 4.15
C GLY A 43 -14.01 3.23 3.75
N ARG A 44 -13.52 2.53 2.73
CA ARG A 44 -14.27 1.40 2.15
C ARG A 44 -14.22 0.09 2.98
N PHE A 45 -13.42 0.01 4.04
CA PHE A 45 -13.18 -1.23 4.82
C PHE A 45 -14.18 -1.53 5.93
N GLU A 46 -14.73 -0.50 6.56
CA GLU A 46 -15.32 -0.64 7.90
C GLU A 46 -16.63 -1.46 7.88
N ASN A 47 -17.32 -1.51 6.72
CA ASN A 47 -18.62 -2.16 6.56
C ASN A 47 -18.60 -3.32 5.55
N LYS A 48 -17.44 -3.90 5.25
CA LYS A 48 -17.33 -4.99 4.26
C LYS A 48 -17.41 -6.37 4.91
N PRO A 49 -17.89 -7.38 4.16
CA PRO A 49 -17.87 -8.76 4.63
C PRO A 49 -16.51 -9.12 5.21
N LEU A 50 -16.51 -9.65 6.44
CA LEU A 50 -15.32 -10.19 7.10
C LEU A 50 -14.70 -11.34 6.29
N PHE A 51 -15.53 -12.02 5.49
CA PHE A 51 -15.13 -13.12 4.62
C PHE A 51 -14.88 -12.64 3.19
N TYR A 52 -13.72 -13.00 2.66
CA TYR A 52 -13.33 -12.71 1.27
C TYR A 52 -14.10 -13.56 0.25
N LEU A 53 -14.68 -14.69 0.70
CA LEU A 53 -15.38 -15.67 -0.11
C LEU A 53 -16.90 -15.46 -0.09
N LYS A 54 -17.52 -15.62 -1.25
CA LYS A 54 -18.97 -15.77 -1.48
C LYS A 54 -19.42 -17.20 -1.19
N ASP A 55 -18.65 -18.16 -1.67
CA ASP A 55 -18.88 -19.59 -1.44
C ASP A 55 -17.95 -20.06 -0.31
N PRO A 56 -18.49 -20.47 0.85
CA PRO A 56 -17.68 -20.97 1.96
C PRO A 56 -16.90 -22.25 1.62
N ASN A 57 -17.30 -22.98 0.59
CA ASN A 57 -16.61 -24.18 0.08
C ASN A 57 -15.80 -23.91 -1.18
N GLY A 58 -15.71 -22.64 -1.61
CA GLY A 58 -14.99 -22.24 -2.81
C GLY A 58 -13.50 -22.58 -2.71
N LEU A 59 -12.96 -23.18 -3.78
CA LEU A 59 -11.54 -23.51 -3.84
C LEU A 59 -10.67 -22.24 -3.78
N PRO A 60 -9.48 -22.32 -3.16
CA PRO A 60 -8.58 -21.21 -3.09
C PRO A 60 -8.08 -20.80 -4.48
N MET A 61 -8.11 -19.50 -4.78
CA MET A 61 -7.53 -18.96 -6.00
C MET A 61 -6.00 -19.08 -5.98
N SER A 62 -5.41 -19.59 -7.05
CA SER A 62 -3.95 -19.61 -7.20
C SER A 62 -3.43 -18.20 -7.47
N ARG A 63 -2.29 -17.84 -6.86
CA ARG A 63 -1.64 -16.55 -7.12
C ARG A 63 -1.25 -16.34 -8.59
N LYS A 64 -1.02 -17.44 -9.32
CA LYS A 64 -0.67 -17.38 -10.75
C LYS A 64 -1.84 -16.89 -11.61
N ASP A 65 -3.06 -16.97 -11.09
CA ASP A 65 -4.26 -16.53 -11.77
C ASP A 65 -4.61 -15.06 -11.50
N ILE A 66 -3.80 -14.35 -10.71
CA ILE A 66 -3.98 -12.94 -10.41
C ILE A 66 -2.90 -12.16 -11.15
N HIS A 67 -3.30 -11.42 -12.17
CA HIS A 67 -2.41 -10.67 -13.04
C HIS A 67 -2.47 -9.19 -12.70
N VAL A 68 -1.35 -8.61 -12.29
CA VAL A 68 -1.23 -7.20 -11.91
C VAL A 68 0.04 -6.64 -12.52
N ASP A 69 -0.03 -5.46 -13.14
CA ASP A 69 1.16 -4.76 -13.61
C ASP A 69 1.95 -4.16 -12.43
N THR A 70 2.77 -5.01 -11.81
CA THR A 70 3.61 -4.61 -10.69
C THR A 70 4.74 -3.66 -11.11
N ASN A 71 5.12 -3.62 -12.39
CA ASN A 71 6.11 -2.69 -12.90
C ASN A 71 5.53 -1.27 -12.95
N LYS A 72 4.28 -1.12 -13.40
CA LYS A 72 3.59 0.18 -13.37
C LYS A 72 3.43 0.71 -11.95
N VAL A 73 3.14 -0.16 -10.98
CA VAL A 73 3.12 0.22 -9.55
C VAL A 73 4.48 0.77 -9.11
N LYS A 74 5.58 0.06 -9.40
CA LYS A 74 6.95 0.48 -9.06
C LYS A 74 7.32 1.81 -9.73
N GLU A 75 6.95 1.99 -10.99
CA GLU A 75 7.15 3.22 -11.75
C GLU A 75 6.44 4.41 -11.09
N ILE A 76 5.14 4.27 -10.76
CA ILE A 76 4.37 5.33 -10.08
C ILE A 76 5.02 5.73 -8.76
N ILE A 77 5.43 4.75 -7.95
CA ILE A 77 6.09 4.99 -6.65
C ILE A 77 7.40 5.76 -6.85
N ARG A 78 8.26 5.30 -7.77
CA ARG A 78 9.54 5.96 -8.06
C ARG A 78 9.34 7.38 -8.57
N ASN A 79 8.39 7.62 -9.47
CA ASN A 79 8.12 8.96 -9.99
C ASN A 79 7.58 9.90 -8.90
N ILE A 80 6.82 9.39 -7.93
CA ILE A 80 6.30 10.20 -6.83
C ILE A 80 7.41 10.55 -5.83
N LEU A 81 8.30 9.60 -5.57
CA LEU A 81 9.38 9.71 -4.58
C LEU A 81 10.72 10.15 -5.18
N GLU A 82 10.75 10.46 -6.48
CA GLU A 82 11.94 10.94 -7.20
C GLU A 82 12.66 12.07 -6.44
N PRO A 83 11.96 13.10 -5.92
CA PRO A 83 12.60 14.20 -5.17
C PRO A 83 13.32 13.76 -3.89
N HIS A 84 13.02 12.58 -3.36
CA HIS A 84 13.57 12.05 -2.11
C HIS A 84 14.45 10.82 -2.33
N THR A 85 14.74 10.45 -3.57
CA THR A 85 15.42 9.18 -3.89
C THR A 85 16.75 9.06 -3.17
N LYS A 86 17.56 10.13 -3.14
CA LYS A 86 18.90 10.10 -2.52
C LYS A 86 18.80 9.82 -1.03
N GLU A 87 17.90 10.49 -0.33
CA GLU A 87 17.69 10.36 1.09
C GLU A 87 17.09 8.99 1.45
N LEU A 88 16.12 8.51 0.65
CA LEU A 88 15.53 7.19 0.81
C LEU A 88 16.58 6.08 0.61
N SER A 89 17.43 6.18 -0.41
CA SER A 89 18.53 5.24 -0.64
C SER A 89 19.55 5.27 0.51
N ALA A 90 19.93 6.45 0.98
CA ALA A 90 20.84 6.60 2.12
C ALA A 90 20.27 5.97 3.41
N ASN A 91 18.95 6.07 3.59
CA ASN A 91 18.23 5.46 4.73
C ASN A 91 17.94 3.96 4.53
N LYS A 92 18.28 3.38 3.37
CA LYS A 92 17.91 2.00 2.97
C LYS A 92 16.40 1.79 3.10
N ASP A 93 15.64 2.80 2.70
CA ASP A 93 14.19 2.77 2.78
C ASP A 93 13.59 1.74 1.83
N GLN A 94 12.44 1.24 2.24
CA GLN A 94 11.63 0.35 1.44
C GLN A 94 10.16 0.64 1.69
N ILE A 95 9.37 0.41 0.65
CA ILE A 95 7.91 0.41 0.73
C ILE A 95 7.39 -0.92 0.21
N THR A 96 6.52 -1.55 0.98
CA THR A 96 5.83 -2.78 0.59
C THR A 96 4.34 -2.51 0.54
N LEU A 97 3.71 -2.87 -0.57
CA LEU A 97 2.29 -2.67 -0.82
C LEU A 97 1.60 -4.02 -0.85
N GLN A 98 0.47 -4.12 -0.15
CA GLN A 98 -0.46 -5.23 -0.26
C GLN A 98 -1.77 -4.72 -0.85
N PHE A 99 -2.31 -5.46 -1.81
CA PHE A 99 -3.51 -5.05 -2.55
C PHE A 99 -4.70 -5.92 -2.20
N THR A 100 -5.86 -5.28 -2.15
CA THR A 100 -7.16 -5.94 -2.21
C THR A 100 -7.86 -5.45 -3.46
N PHE A 101 -8.33 -6.37 -4.31
CA PHE A 101 -9.02 -6.08 -5.56
C PHE A 101 -10.50 -6.44 -5.48
N VAL A 102 -11.34 -5.69 -6.17
CA VAL A 102 -12.74 -6.03 -6.41
C VAL A 102 -12.78 -7.14 -7.46
N GLN A 103 -13.44 -8.26 -7.15
CA GLN A 103 -13.51 -9.40 -8.06
C GLN A 103 -14.17 -9.05 -9.40
N LYS A 104 -15.22 -8.22 -9.37
CA LYS A 104 -16.08 -7.90 -10.51
C LYS A 104 -15.34 -7.24 -11.67
N ASP A 105 -14.46 -6.28 -11.38
CA ASP A 105 -13.81 -5.43 -12.39
C ASP A 105 -12.29 -5.34 -12.23
N GLY A 106 -11.73 -6.01 -11.23
CA GLY A 106 -10.31 -5.98 -10.91
C GLY A 106 -9.82 -4.64 -10.38
N SER A 107 -10.71 -3.70 -10.08
CA SER A 107 -10.31 -2.40 -9.53
C SER A 107 -9.71 -2.56 -8.14
N ILE A 108 -8.77 -1.67 -7.80
CA ILE A 108 -8.16 -1.68 -6.48
C ILE A 108 -9.18 -1.20 -5.47
N GLU A 109 -9.53 -2.10 -4.57
CA GLU A 109 -10.34 -1.78 -3.42
C GLU A 109 -9.49 -1.07 -2.37
N SER A 110 -8.30 -1.58 -2.08
CA SER A 110 -7.32 -0.91 -1.23
C SER A 110 -5.89 -1.32 -1.41
N ILE A 111 -5.08 -0.50 -0.75
CA ILE A 111 -3.65 -0.65 -0.62
C ILE A 111 -3.32 -0.47 0.85
N SER A 112 -2.63 -1.44 1.42
CA SER A 112 -1.94 -1.31 2.71
C SER A 112 -0.46 -1.07 2.43
N TYR A 113 0.11 -0.06 3.07
CA TYR A 113 1.51 0.33 2.91
C TYR A 113 2.29 -0.07 4.15
N SER A 114 3.43 -0.72 3.96
CA SER A 114 4.38 -1.04 5.03
C SER A 114 5.71 -0.35 4.73
N LEU A 115 6.17 0.44 5.70
CA LEU A 115 7.34 1.32 5.61
C LEU A 115 8.30 1.04 6.77
N ASN A 116 9.54 1.51 6.64
CA ASN A 116 10.48 1.52 7.74
C ASN A 116 10.05 2.53 8.82
N GLY A 117 10.43 2.28 10.08
CA GLY A 117 10.07 3.11 11.24
C GLY A 117 10.58 4.55 11.19
N ASN A 118 11.70 4.76 10.50
CA ASN A 118 12.37 6.05 10.30
C ASN A 118 12.18 6.57 8.87
N THR A 119 11.15 6.10 8.15
CA THR A 119 10.94 6.49 6.76
C THR A 119 10.74 7.99 6.59
N LEU A 120 11.24 8.52 5.47
CA LEU A 120 11.00 9.90 5.03
C LEU A 120 9.72 10.04 4.19
N ILE A 121 8.97 8.95 3.99
CA ILE A 121 7.73 8.96 3.23
C ILE A 121 6.59 9.52 4.10
N SER A 122 5.99 10.60 3.64
CA SER A 122 4.88 11.33 4.28
C SER A 122 3.50 10.82 3.86
N LEU A 123 2.46 11.17 4.64
CA LEU A 123 1.06 10.91 4.26
C LEU A 123 0.67 11.56 2.92
N LYS A 124 1.28 12.71 2.59
CA LYS A 124 1.05 13.40 1.32
C LYS A 124 1.50 12.54 0.13
N GLU A 125 2.68 11.93 0.23
CA GLU A 125 3.18 11.03 -0.81
C GLU A 125 2.35 9.75 -0.86
N ILE A 126 1.98 9.18 0.28
CA ILE A 126 1.10 8.01 0.35
C ILE A 126 -0.25 8.29 -0.30
N ALA A 127 -0.85 9.45 -0.05
CA ALA A 127 -2.10 9.86 -0.69
C ALA A 127 -1.96 10.01 -2.21
N LYS A 128 -0.84 10.57 -2.69
CA LYS A 128 -0.54 10.70 -4.13
C LYS A 128 -0.35 9.31 -4.77
N MET A 129 0.37 8.41 -4.10
CA MET A 129 0.55 7.02 -4.53
C MET A 129 -0.79 6.28 -4.61
N ASP A 130 -1.61 6.32 -3.55
CA ASP A 130 -2.94 5.69 -3.50
C ASP A 130 -3.80 6.14 -4.68
N ARG A 131 -3.86 7.45 -4.92
CA ARG A 131 -4.65 8.03 -6.02
C ARG A 131 -4.14 7.61 -7.39
N GLN A 132 -2.83 7.68 -7.64
CA GLN A 132 -2.28 7.37 -8.96
C GLN A 132 -2.32 5.87 -9.28
N ILE A 133 -2.05 5.01 -8.28
CA ILE A 133 -2.09 3.56 -8.46
C ILE A 133 -3.53 3.12 -8.73
N LYS A 134 -4.51 3.55 -7.91
CA LYS A 134 -5.94 3.22 -8.12
C LYS A 134 -6.50 3.70 -9.45
N LYS A 135 -5.95 4.77 -10.03
CA LYS A 135 -6.36 5.28 -11.33
C LYS A 135 -5.83 4.46 -12.51
N GLN A 136 -4.65 3.84 -12.36
CA GLN A 136 -3.90 3.28 -13.49
C GLN A 136 -3.72 1.76 -13.44
N VAL A 137 -3.93 1.15 -12.27
CA VAL A 137 -3.66 -0.28 -12.04
C VAL A 137 -4.95 -0.99 -11.69
N LYS A 138 -5.18 -2.10 -12.37
CA LYS A 138 -6.23 -3.07 -12.10
C LYS A 138 -5.66 -4.49 -12.19
N ALA A 139 -6.29 -5.42 -11.50
CA ALA A 139 -6.03 -6.83 -11.68
C ALA A 139 -6.85 -7.39 -12.86
N THR A 140 -6.35 -8.43 -13.49
CA THR A 140 -7.18 -9.37 -14.27
C THR A 140 -7.03 -10.76 -13.69
N PHE A 141 -8.03 -11.60 -13.94
CA PHE A 141 -8.13 -12.92 -13.33
C PHE A 141 -8.26 -13.99 -14.41
N THR A 142 -7.51 -15.08 -14.27
CA THR A 142 -7.71 -16.32 -15.05
C THR A 142 -8.37 -17.39 -14.18
N GLY A 143 -8.87 -18.47 -14.79
CA GLY A 143 -9.62 -19.50 -14.09
C GLY A 143 -11.01 -19.04 -13.64
N THR A 144 -11.72 -19.90 -12.91
CA THR A 144 -13.12 -19.64 -12.48
C THR A 144 -13.24 -19.43 -10.98
N GLU A 145 -12.23 -19.80 -10.22
CA GLU A 145 -12.15 -19.76 -8.76
C GLU A 145 -12.29 -18.34 -8.23
N HIS A 146 -11.83 -17.34 -9.00
CA HIS A 146 -11.99 -15.93 -8.65
C HIS A 146 -13.47 -15.56 -8.44
N ASN A 147 -14.42 -16.21 -9.11
CA ASN A 147 -15.86 -15.95 -8.93
C ASN A 147 -16.36 -16.25 -7.52
N ASN A 148 -15.66 -17.12 -6.79
CA ASN A 148 -15.96 -17.45 -5.39
C ASN A 148 -15.63 -16.32 -4.43
N TYR A 149 -15.05 -15.20 -4.88
CA TYR A 149 -14.59 -14.10 -4.01
C TYR A 149 -15.42 -12.83 -4.20
N PHE A 150 -15.65 -12.10 -3.10
CA PHE A 150 -16.03 -10.69 -3.16
C PHE A 150 -14.80 -9.81 -3.43
N PHE A 151 -13.71 -10.14 -2.73
CA PHE A 151 -12.45 -9.41 -2.80
C PHE A 151 -11.29 -10.39 -2.88
N ILE A 152 -10.29 -10.03 -3.67
CA ILE A 152 -9.12 -10.87 -3.95
C ILE A 152 -7.88 -10.16 -3.40
N ASN A 153 -7.18 -10.83 -2.49
CA ASN A 153 -5.93 -10.33 -1.94
C ASN A 153 -4.77 -10.74 -2.84
N TYR A 154 -3.92 -9.77 -3.18
CA TYR A 154 -2.69 -10.01 -3.90
C TYR A 154 -1.49 -9.71 -3.02
N GLY A 155 -0.41 -10.45 -3.28
CA GLY A 155 0.82 -10.42 -2.51
C GLY A 155 1.55 -9.07 -2.57
N TYR A 156 2.79 -9.10 -2.08
CA TYR A 156 3.57 -7.91 -1.81
C TYR A 156 4.25 -7.36 -3.06
N VAL A 157 3.98 -6.09 -3.40
CA VAL A 157 4.83 -5.32 -4.32
C VAL A 157 5.81 -4.51 -3.49
N ARG A 158 7.10 -4.82 -3.62
CA ARG A 158 8.18 -4.16 -2.88
C ARG A 158 8.96 -3.22 -3.78
N VAL A 159 9.22 -2.01 -3.28
CA VAL A 159 10.16 -1.04 -3.85
C VAL A 159 11.25 -0.80 -2.81
N ILE A 160 12.50 -0.95 -3.24
CA ILE A 160 13.70 -0.65 -2.47
C ILE A 160 14.36 0.55 -3.15
N PHE A 161 14.82 1.50 -2.35
CA PHE A 161 15.52 2.70 -2.80
C PHE A 161 17.03 2.54 -2.61
#